data_AF-A0A3R6GYJ8-F1
#
_entry.id   AF-A0A3R6GYJ8-F1
#
_cell.length_a   1.000
_cell.length_b   1.000
_cell.length_c   1.000
_cell.angle_alpha   90.00
_cell.angle_beta   90.00
_cell.angle_gamma   90.00
#
_symmetry.space_group_name_H-M   'P 1'
#
loop_
_entity.id
_entity.type
_entity.pdbx_description
1 polymer ?
#
loop_
_entity_poly.entity_id
_entity_poly.type
_entity_poly.pdbx_seq_one_letter_code
_entity_poly.pdbx_strand_id
1 'polypeptide(L)'
;MENLKINKKSEQTTATYTKGGYRVEITYNVDKTGGNIESINMSIYGDPNGNYLGNANASYNGSELTYNISGVPQSKLSEVSALIKEVNSAIAANIASEAAE
;
A
#
# COMPACT_ATOMS: atom_id res chain seq x y z
N MET A 1 -7.57 9.00 -9.19
CA MET A 1 -7.59 8.29 -7.89
C MET A 1 -8.36 6.96 -7.95
N GLU A 2 -8.56 6.35 -9.13
CA GLU A 2 -9.50 5.21 -9.29
C GLU A 2 -8.95 3.83 -8.89
N ASN A 3 -7.66 3.72 -8.57
CA ASN A 3 -7.04 2.41 -8.37
C ASN A 3 -7.06 1.92 -6.93
N LEU A 4 -7.26 2.81 -5.94
CA LEU A 4 -7.32 2.46 -4.51
C LEU A 4 -8.78 2.38 -4.07
N LYS A 5 -9.18 1.21 -3.58
CA LYS A 5 -10.50 0.96 -3.00
C LYS A 5 -10.36 0.72 -1.50
N ILE A 6 -10.97 1.57 -0.68
CA ILE A 6 -11.06 1.34 0.76
C ILE A 6 -12.09 0.22 1.03
N ASN A 7 -11.67 -0.83 1.72
CA ASN A 7 -12.51 -1.98 2.06
C ASN A 7 -13.12 -1.84 3.45
N LYS A 8 -12.34 -1.36 4.43
CA LYS A 8 -12.79 -1.10 5.80
C LYS A 8 -11.96 0.00 6.42
N LYS A 9 -12.63 0.94 7.09
CA LYS A 9 -12.00 1.97 7.92
C LYS A 9 -12.31 1.68 9.40
N SER A 10 -11.26 1.46 10.19
CA SER A 10 -11.30 1.23 11.65
C SER A 10 -9.99 1.74 12.26
N GLU A 11 -9.58 1.27 13.43
CA GLU A 11 -8.23 1.55 13.99
C GLU A 11 -7.12 1.23 12.98
N GLN A 12 -7.37 0.21 12.14
CA GLN A 12 -6.58 -0.14 10.97
C GLN A 12 -7.46 -0.01 9.72
N THR A 13 -6.89 0.55 8.64
CA THR A 13 -7.57 0.67 7.35
C THR A 13 -7.12 -0.43 6.41
N THR A 14 -8.09 -1.12 5.79
CA THR A 14 -7.81 -2.10 4.75
C THR A 14 -8.27 -1.56 3.39
N ALA A 15 -7.47 -1.80 2.37
CA ALA A 15 -7.71 -1.33 1.02
C ALA A 15 -7.21 -2.35 -0.01
N THR A 16 -7.68 -2.20 -1.24
CA THR A 16 -7.17 -2.93 -2.39
C THR A 16 -6.73 -1.94 -3.44
N TYR A 17 -5.54 -2.15 -4.00
CA TYR A 17 -5.05 -1.39 -5.14
C TYR A 17 -4.94 -2.29 -6.37
N THR A 18 -5.44 -1.84 -7.52
CA THR A 18 -5.36 -2.60 -8.78
C THR A 18 -4.79 -1.76 -9.90
N LYS A 19 -3.73 -2.23 -10.56
CA LYS A 19 -3.16 -1.56 -11.74
C LYS A 19 -2.29 -2.50 -12.58
N GLY A 20 -2.40 -2.41 -13.91
CA GLY A 20 -1.47 -3.09 -14.82
C GLY A 20 -1.45 -4.61 -14.67
N GLY A 21 -2.59 -5.21 -14.32
CA GLY A 21 -2.69 -6.63 -13.99
C GLY A 21 -2.39 -6.96 -12.52
N TYR A 22 -1.74 -6.08 -11.75
CA TYR A 22 -1.47 -6.36 -10.34
C TYR A 22 -2.68 -6.09 -9.45
N ARG A 23 -2.79 -6.89 -8.38
CA ARG A 23 -3.63 -6.61 -7.20
C ARG A 23 -2.74 -6.51 -5.97
N VAL A 24 -2.96 -5.49 -5.16
CA VAL A 24 -2.29 -5.32 -3.87
C VAL A 24 -3.37 -5.26 -2.80
N GLU A 25 -3.30 -6.17 -1.85
CA GLU A 25 -4.11 -6.09 -0.63
C GLU A 25 -3.28 -5.34 0.41
N ILE A 26 -3.87 -4.28 0.96
CA ILE A 26 -3.18 -3.28 1.75
C ILE A 26 -3.85 -3.19 3.11
N THR A 27 -3.02 -3.16 4.14
CA THR A 27 -3.41 -2.86 5.50
C THR A 27 -2.51 -1.77 6.02
N TYR A 28 -3.05 -0.60 6.37
CA TYR A 28 -2.27 0.52 6.86
C TYR A 28 -2.87 1.16 8.11
N ASN A 29 -1.97 1.71 8.94
CA ASN A 29 -2.30 2.52 10.10
C ASN A 29 -1.82 3.95 9.85
N VAL A 30 -2.56 4.91 10.37
CA VAL A 30 -2.16 6.33 10.38
C VAL A 30 -1.77 6.72 11.80
N ASP A 31 -0.95 7.75 11.93
CA ASP A 31 -0.58 8.29 13.23
C ASP A 31 -1.81 8.84 14.00
N LYS A 32 -1.62 9.20 15.27
CA LYS A 32 -2.69 9.75 16.11
C LYS A 32 -3.31 11.05 15.57
N THR A 33 -2.60 11.78 14.71
CA THR A 33 -3.11 13.00 14.07
C THR A 33 -3.92 12.70 12.82
N GLY A 34 -3.86 11.46 12.32
CA GLY A 34 -4.49 11.01 11.08
C GLY A 34 -3.78 11.48 9.82
N GLY A 35 -2.72 12.30 9.93
CA GLY A 35 -2.11 12.98 8.79
C GLY A 35 -0.98 12.20 8.11
N ASN A 36 -0.35 11.25 8.80
CA ASN A 36 0.76 10.47 8.26
C ASN A 36 0.51 8.97 8.39
N ILE A 37 1.11 8.21 7.49
CA ILE A 37 1.08 6.75 7.54
C ILE A 37 2.11 6.27 8.57
N GLU A 38 1.67 5.52 9.56
CA GLU A 38 2.53 4.94 10.60
C GLU A 38 3.12 3.60 10.15
N SER A 39 2.30 2.76 9.51
CA SER A 39 2.74 1.45 9.02
C SER A 39 1.86 0.96 7.88
N ILE A 40 2.45 0.11 7.03
CA ILE A 40 1.80 -0.50 5.87
C ILE A 40 2.25 -1.95 5.79
N ASN A 41 1.28 -2.85 5.57
CA ASN A 41 1.52 -4.22 5.16
C ASN A 41 0.83 -4.44 3.81
N MET A 42 1.55 -5.04 2.86
CA MET A 42 1.04 -5.34 1.52
C MET A 42 1.24 -6.80 1.16
N SER A 43 0.20 -7.41 0.61
CA SER A 43 0.27 -8.67 -0.12
C SER A 43 0.10 -8.36 -1.61
N ILE A 44 1.08 -8.75 -2.41
CA ILE A 44 1.16 -8.40 -3.82
C ILE A 44 0.83 -9.63 -4.67
N TYR A 45 -0.05 -9.45 -5.63
CA TYR A 45 -0.50 -10.48 -6.56
C TYR A 45 -0.24 -10.03 -8.00
N GLY A 46 0.29 -10.94 -8.81
CA GLY A 46 0.67 -10.70 -10.21
C GLY A 46 -0.50 -10.75 -11.19
N ASP A 47 -1.69 -11.07 -10.70
CA ASP A 47 -2.95 -10.94 -11.42
C ASP A 47 -4.08 -10.55 -10.45
N PRO A 48 -5.24 -10.10 -10.96
CA PRO A 48 -6.38 -9.77 -10.11
C PRO A 48 -7.03 -10.99 -9.44
N ASN A 49 -6.72 -12.20 -9.90
CA ASN A 49 -7.37 -13.45 -9.53
C ASN A 49 -6.65 -14.21 -8.40
N GLY A 50 -5.43 -13.82 -8.03
CA GLY A 50 -4.77 -14.27 -6.80
C GLY A 50 -3.43 -14.99 -6.97
N ASN A 51 -2.70 -14.81 -8.07
CA ASN A 51 -1.32 -15.31 -8.15
C ASN A 51 -0.38 -14.52 -7.24
N TYR A 52 -0.15 -15.04 -6.04
CA TYR A 52 0.65 -14.40 -5.00
C TYR A 52 2.12 -14.27 -5.41
N LEU A 53 2.67 -13.05 -5.31
CA LEU A 53 4.06 -12.74 -5.61
C LEU A 53 4.91 -12.54 -4.36
N GLY A 54 4.37 -11.97 -3.28
CA GLY A 54 5.14 -11.68 -2.09
C GLY A 54 4.56 -10.54 -1.27
N ASN A 55 5.35 -10.05 -0.32
CA ASN A 55 4.96 -8.98 0.59
C ASN A 55 5.82 -7.73 0.41
N ALA A 56 5.26 -6.61 0.82
CA ALA A 56 5.99 -5.39 1.06
C ALA A 56 5.47 -4.69 2.31
N ASN A 57 6.33 -4.55 3.32
CA ASN A 57 5.96 -4.00 4.61
C ASN A 57 6.80 -2.77 4.91
N ALA A 58 6.19 -1.73 5.46
CA ALA A 58 6.89 -0.54 5.89
C ALA A 58 6.38 -0.07 7.24
N SER A 59 7.28 0.51 8.03
CA SER A 59 6.97 1.25 9.23
C SER A 59 7.68 2.59 9.18
N TYR A 60 7.02 3.61 9.72
CA TYR A 60 7.58 4.95 9.82
C TYR A 60 8.66 4.94 10.91
N ASN A 61 9.88 5.34 10.55
CA ASN A 61 11.03 5.30 11.45
C ASN A 61 11.37 6.67 12.08
N GLY A 62 10.46 7.64 11.98
CA GLY A 62 10.68 9.02 12.43
C GLY A 62 11.04 10.00 11.31
N SER A 63 11.39 9.51 10.12
CA SER A 63 11.68 10.35 8.93
C SER A 63 10.94 9.89 7.68
N GLU A 64 10.96 8.60 7.37
CA GLU A 64 10.34 8.07 6.16
C GLU A 64 9.86 6.62 6.33
N LEU A 65 9.01 6.16 5.40
CA LEU A 65 8.61 4.76 5.29
C LEU A 65 9.72 3.98 4.58
N THR A 66 10.35 3.04 5.28
CA THR A 66 11.29 2.09 4.67
C THR A 66 10.57 0.79 4.32
N TYR A 67 10.49 0.46 3.03
CA TYR A 67 9.83 -0.77 2.57
C TYR A 67 10.79 -1.96 2.56
N ASN A 68 10.39 -3.04 3.23
CA ASN A 68 10.99 -4.36 3.14
C ASN A 68 10.15 -5.22 2.20
N ILE A 69 10.73 -5.61 1.06
CA ILE A 69 10.09 -6.48 0.07
C ILE A 69 10.61 -7.90 0.28
N SER A 70 9.69 -8.87 0.39
CA SER A 70 10.02 -10.28 0.62
C SER A 70 9.18 -11.21 -0.24
N GLY A 71 9.74 -12.36 -0.62
CA GLY A 71 9.07 -13.39 -1.43
C GLY A 71 8.91 -13.05 -2.92
N VAL A 72 9.06 -11.78 -3.32
CA VAL A 72 8.90 -11.33 -4.71
C VAL A 72 10.02 -11.89 -5.61
N PRO A 73 9.69 -12.53 -6.75
CA PRO A 73 10.68 -12.99 -7.72
C PRO A 73 11.58 -11.85 -8.20
N GLN A 74 12.88 -12.09 -8.34
CA GLN A 74 13.86 -11.07 -8.74
C GLN A 74 13.48 -10.39 -10.07
N SER A 75 12.93 -11.15 -11.03
CA SER A 75 12.46 -10.62 -12.32
C SER A 75 11.31 -9.61 -12.20
N LYS A 76 10.59 -9.60 -11.08
CA LYS A 76 9.45 -8.73 -10.80
C LYS A 76 9.74 -7.59 -9.81
N LEU A 77 10.93 -7.56 -9.21
CA LEU A 77 11.28 -6.57 -8.20
C LEU A 77 11.15 -5.12 -8.67
N SER A 78 11.56 -4.82 -9.91
CA SER A 78 11.48 -3.45 -10.44
C SER A 78 10.03 -2.99 -10.62
N GLU A 79 9.17 -3.86 -11.16
CA GLU A 79 7.74 -3.58 -11.34
C GLU A 79 7.04 -3.40 -9.99
N VAL A 80 7.31 -4.31 -9.04
CA VAL A 80 6.75 -4.23 -7.69
C VAL A 80 7.22 -2.98 -6.94
N SER A 81 8.49 -2.59 -7.09
CA SER A 81 9.02 -1.37 -6.46
C SER A 81 8.34 -0.10 -6.99
N ALA A 82 8.01 -0.06 -8.28
CA ALA A 82 7.23 1.04 -8.85
C ALA A 82 5.79 1.03 -8.33
N LEU A 83 5.15 -0.16 -8.29
CA LEU A 83 3.80 -0.34 -7.77
C LEU A 83 3.66 0.15 -6.32
N ILE A 84 4.63 -0.16 -5.46
CA ILE A 84 4.66 0.29 -4.06
C ILE A 84 4.65 1.81 -3.95
N LYS A 85 5.43 2.52 -4.79
CA LYS A 85 5.45 4.00 -4.81
C LYS A 85 4.10 4.58 -5.19
N GLU A 86 3.41 3.95 -6.14
CA GLU A 86 2.07 4.37 -6.54
C GLU A 86 1.03 4.10 -5.46
N VAL A 87 1.09 2.94 -4.80
CA VAL A 87 0.22 2.62 -3.65
C VAL A 87 0.43 3.64 -2.53
N ASN A 88 1.67 3.95 -2.18
CA ASN A 88 1.98 4.94 -1.15
C ASN A 88 1.39 6.32 -1.49
N SER A 89 1.54 6.75 -2.75
CA SER A 89 1.00 8.02 -3.23
C SER A 89 -0.53 8.04 -3.18
N ALA A 90 -1.19 6.93 -3.51
CA ALA A 90 -2.64 6.82 -3.45
C ALA A 90 -3.18 6.88 -2.01
N ILE A 91 -2.48 6.23 -1.06
CA ILE A 91 -2.85 6.29 0.36
C ILE A 91 -2.67 7.73 0.89
N ALA A 92 -1.53 8.37 0.60
CA ALA A 92 -1.27 9.75 1.02
C ALA A 92 -2.33 10.71 0.47
N ALA A 93 -2.74 10.54 -0.80
CA ALA A 93 -3.78 11.35 -1.40
C ALA A 93 -5.17 11.11 -0.78
N ASN A 94 -5.49 9.86 -0.39
CA ASN A 94 -6.71 9.55 0.37
C ASN A 94 -6.71 10.28 1.73
N ILE A 95 -5.61 10.18 2.48
CA ILE A 95 -5.48 10.85 3.79
C ILE A 95 -5.62 12.38 3.64
N ALA A 96 -4.94 12.97 2.65
CA ALA A 96 -5.02 14.41 2.40
C ALA A 96 -6.44 14.87 2.01
N SER A 97 -7.18 14.04 1.25
CA SER A 97 -8.57 14.34 0.90
C SER A 97 -9.49 14.36 2.13
N GLU A 98 -9.22 13.50 3.11
CA GLU A 98 -10.01 13.42 4.35
C GLU A 98 -9.72 14.57 5.31
N ALA A 99 -8.52 15.14 5.29
CA ALA A 99 -8.17 16.31 6.09
C ALA A 99 -8.77 17.62 5.55
N ALA A 100 -9.31 17.61 4.33
CA ALA A 100 -9.91 18.76 3.66
C ALA A 100 -11.45 18.81 3.74
N GLU A 101 -12.09 17.75 4.26
CA GLU A 101 -13.53 17.68 4.58
C GLU A 101 -13.81 18.10 6.04
#